data_AF-A0A820VZ12-F1
#
_entry.id   AF-A0A820VZ12-F1
#
_cell.length_a   1.000
_cell.length_b   1.000
_cell.length_c   1.000
_cell.angle_alpha   90.00
_cell.angle_beta   90.00
_cell.angle_gamma   90.00
#
_symmetry.space_group_name_H-M   'P 1'
#
loop_
_entity.id
_entity.type
_entity.pdbx_description
1 polymer ?
#
loop_
_entity_poly.entity_id
_entity_poly.type
_entity_poly.pdbx_seq_one_letter_code
_entity_poly.pdbx_strand_id
1 'polypeptide(L)'
;MRTAVIKLWQDGKSKKFISRVVNHDIKTIRKIIKSYEQEVAGKLQESTKVTILSNYQDQIQQFLEQNLSKVRIFEELQKAGYNGSYPSLTNYARGLEVSGKVCVRFHTLAGEEAQVDFGEVLFTTTAEILRQLHMSKADNSYYKKFNEYLAVDLLILDELGFKKLPNYSSDDFFEIIAKRYEKGSVIITSNKPFENWGEIFDDKVLANAIRDRVIHHAIICKINNGISYRTKSISFEPNN
;
A
#
# COMPACT_ATOMS: atom_id res chain seq x y z
N MET A 1 11.49 45.65 -14.06
CA MET A 1 10.09 46.14 -14.20
C MET A 1 9.25 45.89 -12.94
N ARG A 2 9.02 44.64 -12.53
CA ARG A 2 8.18 44.27 -11.36
C ARG A 2 8.54 45.04 -10.07
N THR A 3 9.82 45.07 -9.72
CA THR A 3 10.33 45.75 -8.51
C THR A 3 10.08 47.26 -8.51
N ALA A 4 10.23 47.91 -9.67
CA ALA A 4 9.99 49.36 -9.81
C ALA A 4 8.50 49.72 -9.62
N VAL A 5 7.60 48.88 -10.15
CA VAL A 5 6.14 49.03 -9.98
C VAL A 5 5.76 48.90 -8.50
N ILE A 6 6.29 47.90 -7.80
CA ILE A 6 6.01 47.65 -6.38
C ILE A 6 6.52 48.81 -5.52
N LYS A 7 7.76 49.27 -5.75
CA LYS A 7 8.36 50.37 -4.99
C LYS A 7 7.55 51.67 -5.13
N LEU A 8 7.21 52.07 -6.36
CA LEU A 8 6.40 53.26 -6.61
C LEU A 8 4.97 53.15 -6.03
N TRP A 9 4.42 51.93 -5.98
CA TRP A 9 3.12 51.67 -5.38
C TRP A 9 3.17 51.77 -3.84
N GLN A 10 4.24 51.24 -3.21
CA GLN A 10 4.51 51.40 -1.78
C GLN A 10 4.75 52.87 -1.40
N ASP A 11 5.36 53.66 -2.29
CA ASP A 11 5.52 55.12 -2.15
C ASP A 11 4.19 55.90 -2.35
N GLY A 12 3.04 55.21 -2.47
CA GLY A 12 1.71 55.80 -2.55
C GLY A 12 1.36 56.44 -3.90
N LYS A 13 2.15 56.21 -4.96
CA LYS A 13 1.87 56.81 -6.28
C LYS A 13 0.67 56.16 -6.95
N SER A 14 -0.08 56.95 -7.72
CA SER A 14 -1.26 56.45 -8.44
C SER A 14 -0.88 55.47 -9.56
N LYS A 15 -1.73 54.46 -9.81
CA LYS A 15 -1.52 53.45 -10.88
C LYS A 15 -1.33 54.08 -12.27
N LYS A 16 -1.98 55.22 -12.54
CA LYS A 16 -1.80 56.00 -13.79
C LYS A 16 -0.42 56.67 -13.86
N PHE A 17 0.10 57.17 -12.74
CA PHE A 17 1.45 57.73 -12.67
C PHE A 17 2.51 56.66 -12.93
N ILE A 18 2.37 55.50 -12.28
CA ILE A 18 3.28 54.36 -12.47
C ILE A 18 3.30 53.90 -13.93
N SER A 19 2.15 53.88 -14.59
CA SER A 19 2.02 53.52 -16.02
C SER A 19 2.84 54.43 -16.94
N ARG A 20 2.84 55.74 -16.68
CA ARG A 20 3.61 56.72 -17.47
C ARG A 20 5.11 56.60 -17.22
N VAL A 21 5.52 56.41 -15.97
CA VAL A 21 6.94 56.33 -15.58
C VAL A 21 7.58 55.04 -16.07
N VAL A 22 6.87 53.91 -15.94
CA VAL A 22 7.37 52.58 -16.32
C VAL A 22 7.08 52.27 -17.80
N ASN A 23 6.36 53.15 -18.51
CA ASN A 23 5.93 53.00 -19.90
C ASN A 23 5.24 51.65 -20.18
N HIS A 24 4.29 51.28 -19.34
CA HIS A 24 3.55 50.01 -19.46
C HIS A 24 2.05 50.20 -19.24
N ASP A 25 1.25 49.35 -19.89
CA ASP A 25 -0.20 49.36 -19.77
C ASP A 25 -0.68 49.19 -18.32
N ILE A 26 -1.76 49.90 -17.99
CA ILE A 26 -2.30 49.94 -16.64
C ILE A 26 -2.83 48.58 -16.16
N LYS A 27 -3.24 47.67 -17.06
CA LYS A 27 -3.67 46.31 -16.71
C LYS A 27 -2.50 45.48 -16.22
N THR A 28 -1.32 45.63 -16.84
CA THR A 28 -0.09 44.96 -16.41
C THR A 28 0.31 45.40 -15.01
N ILE A 29 0.22 46.70 -14.72
CA ILE A 29 0.50 47.24 -13.37
C ILE A 29 -0.49 46.71 -12.34
N ARG A 30 -1.79 46.68 -12.65
CA ARG A 30 -2.80 46.10 -11.75
C ARG A 30 -2.52 44.62 -11.48
N LYS A 31 -2.12 43.87 -12.50
CA LYS A 31 -1.77 42.44 -12.35
C LYS A 31 -0.58 42.25 -11.43
N ILE A 32 0.48 43.07 -11.59
CA ILE A 32 1.67 43.05 -10.74
C ILE A 32 1.35 43.42 -9.28
N ILE A 33 0.54 44.47 -9.07
CA ILE A 33 0.12 44.87 -7.72
C ILE A 33 -0.72 43.77 -7.09
N LYS A 34 -1.70 43.20 -7.82
CA LYS A 34 -2.53 42.10 -7.31
C LYS A 34 -1.71 40.86 -6.97
N SER A 35 -0.73 40.49 -7.81
CA SER A 35 0.16 39.36 -7.51
C SER A 35 1.06 39.65 -6.32
N TYR A 36 1.51 40.90 -6.14
CA TYR A 36 2.29 41.32 -4.98
C TYR A 36 1.44 41.35 -3.70
N GLU A 37 0.22 41.89 -3.76
CA GLU A 37 -0.76 41.84 -2.67
C GLU A 37 -1.07 40.39 -2.30
N GLN A 38 -1.17 39.46 -3.26
CA GLN A 38 -1.35 38.03 -3.01
C GLN A 38 -0.10 37.35 -2.46
N GLU A 39 1.12 37.76 -2.86
CA GLU A 39 2.37 37.25 -2.29
C GLU A 39 2.58 37.75 -0.85
N VAL A 40 2.21 38.99 -0.57
CA VAL A 40 2.26 39.58 0.79
C VAL A 40 1.12 39.03 1.65
N ALA A 41 -0.10 38.89 1.11
CA ALA A 41 -1.24 38.25 1.77
C ALA A 41 -1.09 36.71 1.83
N GLY A 42 -0.18 36.11 1.08
CA GLY A 42 0.24 34.71 1.21
C GLY A 42 0.95 34.42 2.54
N LYS A 43 1.23 35.46 3.34
CA LYS A 43 1.53 35.36 4.78
C LYS A 43 0.29 35.69 5.63
N LEU A 44 -0.87 35.15 5.28
CA LEU A 44 -1.93 35.00 6.28
C LEU A 44 -1.38 34.04 7.34
N GLN A 45 -1.14 34.56 8.55
CA GLN A 45 -1.15 33.71 9.73
C GLN A 45 -2.50 33.00 9.70
N GLU A 46 -2.49 31.70 9.40
CA GLU A 46 -3.67 30.87 9.63
C GLU A 46 -4.11 31.15 11.06
N SER A 47 -5.39 31.50 11.25
CA SER A 47 -5.95 31.49 12.59
C SER A 47 -5.82 30.05 13.06
N THR A 48 -4.83 29.77 13.92
CA THR A 48 -4.72 28.50 14.60
C THR A 48 -5.94 28.42 15.49
N LYS A 49 -7.06 27.92 14.96
CA LYS A 49 -8.16 27.42 15.77
C LYS A 49 -7.52 26.39 16.68
N VAL A 50 -7.32 26.75 17.95
CA VAL A 50 -6.84 25.84 18.99
C VAL A 50 -7.90 24.76 19.08
N THR A 51 -7.65 23.70 18.32
CA THR A 51 -8.55 22.55 18.22
C THR A 51 -8.24 21.70 19.43
N ILE A 52 -9.22 21.03 20.05
CA ILE A 52 -8.99 20.13 21.22
C ILE A 52 -7.83 19.13 20.97
N LEU A 53 -7.57 18.80 19.70
CA LEU A 53 -6.44 18.01 19.20
C LEU A 53 -5.05 18.62 19.47
N SER A 54 -4.92 19.93 19.70
CA SER A 54 -3.64 20.61 19.96
C SER A 54 -2.93 20.08 21.20
N ASN A 55 -3.69 19.57 22.18
CA ASN A 55 -3.13 19.02 23.41
C ASN A 55 -2.60 17.59 23.26
N TYR A 56 -2.90 16.95 22.12
CA TYR A 56 -2.59 15.53 21.86
C TYR A 56 -1.69 15.35 20.63
N GLN A 57 -1.09 16.43 20.11
CA GLN A 57 -0.33 16.40 18.85
C GLN A 57 0.88 15.47 18.93
N ASP A 58 1.65 15.57 20.01
CA ASP A 58 2.85 14.76 20.22
C ASP A 58 2.52 13.26 20.31
N GLN A 59 1.43 12.92 21.00
CA GLN A 59 0.95 11.55 21.11
C GLN A 59 0.50 11.00 19.76
N ILE A 60 -0.24 11.81 18.98
CA ILE A 60 -0.68 11.43 17.63
C ILE A 60 0.52 11.16 16.74
N GLN A 61 1.55 12.01 16.79
CA GLN A 61 2.76 11.82 16.00
C GLN A 61 3.50 10.53 16.42
N GLN A 62 3.67 10.30 17.72
CA GLN A 62 4.31 9.08 18.24
C GLN A 62 3.56 7.81 17.79
N PHE A 63 2.22 7.81 17.82
CA PHE A 63 1.44 6.66 17.37
C PHE A 63 1.50 6.45 15.85
N LEU A 64 1.60 7.54 15.08
CA LEU A 64 1.80 7.45 13.63
C LEU A 64 3.19 6.87 13.29
N GLU A 65 4.25 7.28 14.01
CA GLU A 65 5.61 6.72 13.86
C GLU A 65 5.67 5.22 14.20
N GLN A 66 4.84 4.78 15.14
CA GLN A 66 4.65 3.36 15.49
C GLN A 66 3.76 2.59 14.48
N ASN A 67 3.32 3.22 13.39
CA ASN A 67 2.43 2.65 12.37
C ASN A 67 1.09 2.12 12.92
N LEU A 68 0.55 2.75 13.98
CA LEU A 68 -0.79 2.39 14.48
C LEU A 68 -1.87 2.84 13.49
N SER A 69 -2.93 2.02 13.37
CA SER A 69 -4.10 2.41 12.57
C SER A 69 -4.82 3.62 13.20
N LYS A 70 -5.42 4.49 12.38
CA LYS A 70 -6.18 5.67 12.86
C LYS A 70 -7.31 5.33 13.84
N VAL A 71 -7.91 4.15 13.67
CA VAL A 71 -8.91 3.62 14.62
C VAL A 71 -8.27 3.38 15.97
N ARG A 72 -7.09 2.74 15.99
CA ARG A 72 -6.37 2.49 17.23
C ARG A 72 -5.88 3.77 17.91
N ILE A 73 -5.39 4.74 17.13
CA ILE A 73 -5.00 6.05 17.63
C ILE A 73 -6.19 6.73 18.32
N PHE A 74 -7.39 6.65 17.73
CA PHE A 74 -8.59 7.22 18.33
C PHE A 74 -8.95 6.57 19.67
N GLU A 75 -8.88 5.24 19.78
CA GLU A 75 -9.13 4.53 21.03
C GLU A 75 -8.14 4.93 22.14
N GLU A 76 -6.84 5.03 21.81
CA GLU A 76 -5.82 5.42 22.77
C GLU A 76 -6.00 6.87 23.24
N LEU A 77 -6.39 7.76 22.32
CA LEU A 77 -6.73 9.14 22.69
C LEU A 77 -7.98 9.22 23.56
N GLN A 78 -9.01 8.41 23.31
CA GLN A 78 -10.20 8.37 24.18
C GLN A 78 -9.85 7.93 25.61
N LYS A 79 -8.96 6.95 25.77
CA LYS A 79 -8.43 6.56 27.09
C LYS A 79 -7.65 7.68 27.77
N ALA A 80 -6.93 8.48 26.99
CA ALA A 80 -6.21 9.66 27.46
C ALA A 80 -7.13 10.87 27.75
N GLY A 81 -8.45 10.74 27.55
CA GLY A 81 -9.44 11.79 27.85
C GLY A 81 -9.83 12.66 26.65
N TYR A 82 -9.55 12.22 25.42
CA TYR A 82 -9.98 12.93 24.21
C TYR A 82 -11.48 12.76 23.96
N ASN A 83 -12.22 13.87 24.01
CA ASN A 83 -13.68 13.91 23.81
C ASN A 83 -14.10 14.33 22.39
N GLY A 84 -13.17 14.37 21.42
CA GLY A 84 -13.48 14.76 20.05
C GLY A 84 -14.00 13.62 19.18
N SER A 85 -14.47 13.95 17.98
CA SER A 85 -15.02 12.96 17.04
C SER A 85 -13.93 12.29 16.20
N TYR A 86 -14.14 11.02 15.84
CA TYR A 86 -13.24 10.26 14.98
C TYR A 86 -12.90 10.96 13.64
N PRO A 87 -13.86 11.58 12.92
CA PRO A 87 -13.54 12.34 11.71
C PRO A 87 -12.59 13.52 11.96
N SER A 88 -12.65 14.15 13.14
CA SER A 88 -11.77 15.27 13.50
C SER A 88 -10.32 14.79 13.61
N LEU A 89 -10.08 13.68 14.31
CA LEU A 89 -8.76 13.05 14.35
C LEU A 89 -8.30 12.62 12.97
N THR A 90 -9.18 11.97 12.19
CA THR A 90 -8.83 11.45 10.86
C THR A 90 -8.43 12.57 9.91
N ASN A 91 -9.15 13.69 9.94
CA ASN A 91 -8.83 14.87 9.14
C ASN A 91 -7.50 15.50 9.59
N TYR A 92 -7.26 15.56 10.90
CA TYR A 92 -6.00 16.06 11.45
C TYR A 92 -4.81 15.17 11.08
N ALA A 93 -4.93 13.85 11.26
CA ALA A 93 -3.89 12.88 10.95
C ALA A 93 -3.57 12.84 9.45
N ARG A 94 -4.56 13.03 8.55
CA ARG A 94 -4.31 13.16 7.10
C ARG A 94 -3.38 14.32 6.74
N GLY A 95 -3.35 15.39 7.55
CA GLY A 95 -2.46 16.52 7.34
C GLY A 95 -1.02 16.25 7.82
N LEU A 96 -0.83 15.31 8.73
CA LEU A 96 0.47 14.89 9.27
C LEU A 96 1.06 13.69 8.53
N GLU A 97 0.23 12.90 7.88
CA GLU A 97 0.70 11.80 7.02
C GLU A 97 1.45 12.38 5.82
N VAL A 98 2.73 11.99 5.70
CA VAL A 98 3.39 12.05 4.40
C VAL A 98 2.57 11.13 3.50
N SER A 99 1.85 11.71 2.53
CA SER A 99 1.11 10.94 1.54
C SER A 99 2.09 10.06 0.78
N GLY A 100 2.28 8.83 1.26
CA GLY A 100 2.73 7.74 0.42
C GLY A 100 1.68 7.64 -0.67
N LYS A 101 2.03 8.04 -1.89
CA LYS A 101 1.07 7.96 -2.99
C LYS A 101 0.59 6.52 -3.07
N VAL A 102 -0.71 6.31 -2.85
CA VAL A 102 -1.38 5.00 -3.05
C VAL A 102 -1.19 4.51 -4.49
N CYS A 103 -0.83 5.43 -5.40
CA CYS A 103 -0.24 5.13 -6.70
C CYS A 103 0.99 6.03 -6.94
N VAL A 104 2.20 5.47 -6.88
CA VAL A 104 3.38 6.14 -7.42
C VAL A 104 3.24 6.12 -8.94
N ARG A 105 2.85 7.25 -9.52
CA ARG A 105 2.88 7.44 -10.97
C ARG A 105 4.35 7.42 -11.41
N PHE A 106 4.80 6.29 -11.94
CA PHE A 106 6.11 6.13 -12.54
C PHE A 106 6.13 6.98 -13.82
N HIS A 107 6.89 8.07 -13.78
CA HIS A 107 7.19 8.89 -14.95
C HIS A 107 8.69 8.88 -15.11
N THR A 108 9.14 8.15 -16.12
CA THR A 108 10.52 8.15 -16.54
C THR A 108 10.68 9.08 -17.75
N LEU A 109 11.91 9.55 -17.96
CA LEU A 109 12.24 10.39 -19.12
C LEU A 109 12.18 9.55 -20.40
N ALA A 110 12.06 10.20 -21.57
CA ALA A 110 12.08 9.50 -22.85
C ALA A 110 13.39 8.69 -23.00
N GLY A 111 13.27 7.36 -23.17
CA GLY A 111 14.38 6.41 -23.23
C GLY A 111 14.68 5.67 -21.93
N GLU A 112 14.06 6.04 -20.81
CA GLU A 112 14.05 5.28 -19.55
C GLU A 112 12.69 4.57 -19.34
N GLU A 113 12.04 4.09 -20.39
CA GLU A 113 10.86 3.24 -20.18
C GLU A 113 11.28 2.06 -19.28
N ALA A 114 10.69 2.00 -18.08
CA ALA A 114 10.49 0.73 -17.43
C ALA A 114 9.72 -0.10 -18.44
N GLN A 115 10.42 -1.05 -19.06
CA GLN A 115 9.80 -2.11 -19.83
C GLN A 115 8.65 -2.63 -18.96
N VAL A 116 7.41 -2.36 -19.39
CA VAL A 116 6.27 -3.01 -18.78
C VAL A 116 6.31 -4.42 -19.37
N ASP A 117 7.10 -5.26 -18.73
CA ASP A 117 7.07 -6.68 -18.99
C ASP A 117 5.71 -7.17 -18.53
N PHE A 118 4.83 -7.41 -19.50
CA PHE A 118 3.61 -8.17 -19.26
C PHE A 118 4.05 -9.58 -18.88
N GLY A 119 3.93 -9.92 -17.60
CA GLY A 119 4.13 -11.27 -17.11
C GLY A 119 2.82 -12.05 -17.09
N GLU A 120 2.85 -13.30 -17.51
CA GLU A 120 1.74 -14.22 -17.32
C GLU A 120 1.64 -14.61 -15.84
N VAL A 121 0.47 -14.35 -15.26
CA VAL A 121 0.19 -14.66 -13.84
C VAL A 121 -0.95 -15.65 -13.75
N LEU A 122 -0.73 -16.74 -13.01
CA LEU A 122 -1.78 -17.69 -12.69
C LEU A 122 -2.04 -17.70 -11.20
N PHE A 123 -3.31 -17.50 -10.83
CA PHE A 123 -3.80 -17.63 -9.46
C PHE A 123 -4.69 -18.85 -9.33
N THR A 124 -4.46 -19.66 -8.29
CA THR A 124 -5.31 -20.79 -7.95
C THR A 124 -5.11 -21.21 -6.49
N THR A 125 -6.06 -21.92 -5.91
CA THR A 125 -5.84 -22.55 -4.61
C THR A 125 -4.96 -23.79 -4.77
N THR A 126 -4.18 -24.09 -3.74
CA THR A 126 -3.30 -25.27 -3.75
C THR A 126 -4.11 -26.56 -3.89
N ALA A 127 -5.30 -26.63 -3.31
CA ALA A 127 -6.17 -27.80 -3.46
C ALA A 127 -6.66 -27.98 -4.91
N GLU A 128 -6.97 -26.88 -5.61
CA GLU A 128 -7.55 -26.93 -6.94
C GLU A 128 -6.51 -27.36 -7.99
N ILE A 129 -5.30 -26.81 -7.95
CA ILE A 129 -4.23 -27.20 -8.88
C ILE A 129 -3.88 -28.70 -8.75
N LEU A 130 -3.80 -29.22 -7.52
CA LEU A 130 -3.49 -30.62 -7.26
C LEU A 130 -4.63 -31.54 -7.68
N ARG A 131 -5.88 -31.12 -7.48
CA ARG A 131 -7.06 -31.83 -7.98
C ARG A 131 -7.06 -31.89 -9.51
N GLN A 132 -6.76 -30.77 -10.18
CA GLN A 132 -6.72 -30.69 -11.65
C GLN A 132 -5.60 -31.56 -12.23
N LEU A 133 -4.43 -31.60 -11.58
CA LEU A 133 -3.32 -32.48 -11.94
C LEU A 133 -3.71 -33.95 -11.76
N HIS A 134 -4.31 -34.31 -10.63
CA HIS A 134 -4.78 -35.67 -10.42
C HIS A 134 -5.80 -36.11 -11.48
N MET A 135 -6.79 -35.27 -11.79
CA MET A 135 -7.76 -35.56 -12.85
C MET A 135 -7.11 -35.71 -14.22
N SER A 136 -6.08 -34.91 -14.51
CA SER A 136 -5.37 -34.98 -15.79
C SER A 136 -4.50 -36.23 -15.97
N LYS A 137 -4.26 -37.00 -14.91
CA LYS A 137 -3.65 -38.34 -15.03
C LYS A 137 -4.63 -39.33 -15.66
N ALA A 138 -5.93 -39.18 -15.43
CA ALA A 138 -6.95 -40.08 -15.96
C ALA A 138 -7.25 -39.85 -17.45
N ASP A 139 -7.07 -38.62 -17.95
CA ASP A 139 -7.29 -38.25 -19.35
C ASP A 139 -6.00 -38.15 -20.19
N ASN A 140 -4.86 -38.58 -19.62
CA ASN A 140 -3.51 -38.48 -20.20
C ASN A 140 -3.06 -37.05 -20.56
N SER A 141 -3.68 -36.01 -19.99
CA SER A 141 -3.29 -34.60 -20.21
C SER A 141 -2.35 -34.04 -19.14
N TYR A 142 -1.88 -34.87 -18.20
CA TYR A 142 -1.05 -34.46 -17.05
C TYR A 142 0.10 -33.52 -17.43
N TYR A 143 1.00 -33.97 -18.32
CA TYR A 143 2.16 -33.17 -18.70
C TYR A 143 1.79 -31.85 -19.38
N LYS A 144 0.66 -31.80 -20.09
CA LYS A 144 0.18 -30.58 -20.72
C LYS A 144 -0.20 -29.56 -19.64
N LYS A 145 -1.08 -29.94 -18.70
CA LYS A 145 -1.48 -29.03 -17.60
C LYS A 145 -0.31 -28.68 -16.69
N PHE A 146 0.55 -29.65 -16.40
CA PHE A 146 1.74 -29.42 -15.60
C PHE A 146 2.65 -28.35 -16.22
N ASN A 147 2.88 -28.42 -17.54
CA ASN A 147 3.65 -27.42 -18.25
C ASN A 147 2.96 -26.05 -18.31
N GLU A 148 1.62 -25.99 -18.38
CA GLU A 148 0.87 -24.73 -18.28
C GLU A 148 1.15 -24.01 -16.95
N TYR A 149 1.26 -24.74 -15.83
CA TYR A 149 1.62 -24.16 -14.52
C TYR A 149 3.09 -23.74 -14.40
N LEU A 150 3.97 -24.31 -15.22
CA LEU A 150 5.38 -23.95 -15.25
C LEU A 150 5.67 -22.79 -16.21
N ALA A 151 4.86 -22.61 -17.25
CA ALA A 151 5.07 -21.60 -18.29
C ALA A 151 4.89 -20.16 -17.79
N VAL A 152 4.02 -19.95 -16.80
CA VAL A 152 3.72 -18.61 -16.28
C VAL A 152 4.89 -18.00 -15.52
N ASP A 153 5.05 -16.67 -15.61
CA ASP A 153 6.09 -15.93 -14.91
C ASP A 153 5.89 -15.93 -13.38
N LEU A 154 4.63 -15.83 -12.96
CA LEU A 154 4.22 -15.85 -11.56
C LEU A 154 3.09 -16.84 -11.31
N LEU A 155 3.36 -17.83 -10.45
CA LEU A 155 2.35 -18.77 -9.95
C LEU A 155 1.97 -18.41 -8.52
N ILE A 156 0.68 -18.13 -8.27
CA ILE A 156 0.15 -17.84 -6.94
C ILE A 156 -0.68 -19.03 -6.46
N LEU A 157 -0.23 -19.61 -5.34
CA LEU A 157 -0.83 -20.77 -4.69
C LEU A 157 -1.46 -20.34 -3.36
N ASP A 158 -2.78 -20.25 -3.35
CA ASP A 158 -3.54 -19.81 -2.17
C ASP A 158 -3.90 -20.99 -1.26
N GLU A 159 -4.15 -20.70 0.02
CA GLU A 159 -4.74 -21.61 1.02
C GLU A 159 -3.96 -22.92 1.30
N LEU A 160 -2.62 -22.90 1.23
CA LEU A 160 -1.82 -24.07 1.60
C LEU A 160 -2.01 -24.41 3.09
N GLY A 161 -2.38 -25.66 3.39
CA GLY A 161 -2.50 -26.17 4.76
C GLY A 161 -3.89 -26.07 5.40
N PHE A 162 -4.89 -25.58 4.65
CA PHE A 162 -6.29 -25.56 5.12
C PHE A 162 -6.93 -26.95 5.21
N LYS A 163 -6.53 -27.86 4.32
CA LYS A 163 -6.91 -29.27 4.32
C LYS A 163 -5.65 -30.12 4.22
N LYS A 164 -5.67 -31.34 4.77
CA LYS A 164 -4.62 -32.33 4.48
C LYS A 164 -4.66 -32.65 3.00
N LEU A 165 -3.50 -32.67 2.37
CA LEU A 165 -3.39 -33.08 0.98
C LEU A 165 -3.59 -34.59 0.89
N PRO A 166 -4.28 -35.10 -0.13
CA PRO A 166 -4.24 -36.53 -0.44
C PRO A 166 -2.79 -36.97 -0.71
N ASN A 167 -2.42 -38.19 -0.33
CA ASN A 167 -1.03 -38.68 -0.45
C ASN A 167 -0.47 -38.56 -1.88
N TYR A 168 -1.32 -38.71 -2.90
CA TYR A 168 -0.92 -38.56 -4.32
C TYR A 168 -0.61 -37.12 -4.73
N SER A 169 -1.02 -36.12 -3.94
CA SER A 169 -0.90 -34.69 -4.27
C SER A 169 0.40 -34.07 -3.75
N SER A 170 1.06 -34.71 -2.77
CA SER A 170 2.31 -34.20 -2.20
C SER A 170 3.47 -34.23 -3.21
N ASP A 171 3.56 -35.30 -4.00
CA ASP A 171 4.58 -35.44 -5.05
C ASP A 171 4.37 -34.42 -6.17
N ASP A 172 3.13 -34.25 -6.62
CA ASP A 172 2.78 -33.27 -7.66
C ASP A 172 3.11 -31.83 -7.20
N PHE A 173 2.84 -31.50 -5.94
CA PHE A 173 3.22 -30.20 -5.36
C PHE A 173 4.74 -30.03 -5.31
N PHE A 174 5.47 -31.05 -4.83
CA PHE A 174 6.92 -31.03 -4.81
C PHE A 174 7.50 -30.82 -6.20
N GLU A 175 6.97 -31.49 -7.22
CA GLU A 175 7.48 -31.36 -8.59
C GLU A 175 7.30 -29.93 -9.13
N ILE A 176 6.15 -29.28 -8.88
CA ILE A 176 5.94 -27.87 -9.23
C ILE A 176 7.02 -26.99 -8.58
N ILE A 177 7.18 -27.11 -7.26
CA ILE A 177 8.13 -26.28 -6.51
C ILE A 177 9.56 -26.55 -6.98
N ALA A 178 9.94 -27.81 -7.18
CA ALA A 178 11.27 -28.19 -7.64
C ALA A 178 11.57 -27.68 -9.06
N LYS A 179 10.59 -27.68 -9.98
CA LYS A 179 10.78 -27.18 -11.34
C LYS A 179 10.75 -25.66 -11.44
N ARG A 180 10.06 -24.96 -10.55
CA ARG A 180 10.05 -23.49 -10.49
C ARG A 180 11.19 -22.91 -9.66
N TYR A 181 11.80 -23.69 -8.77
CA TYR A 181 12.97 -23.29 -8.00
C TYR A 181 14.08 -22.74 -8.92
N GLU A 182 14.52 -21.52 -8.65
CA GLU A 182 15.50 -20.74 -9.45
C GLU A 182 15.11 -20.48 -10.92
N LYS A 183 13.87 -20.79 -11.33
CA LYS A 183 13.39 -20.65 -12.72
C LYS A 183 12.14 -19.79 -12.89
N GLY A 184 11.27 -19.74 -11.88
CA GLY A 184 10.03 -18.98 -11.95
C GLY A 184 9.53 -18.56 -10.57
N SER A 185 8.87 -17.42 -10.50
CA SER A 185 8.40 -16.86 -9.23
C SER A 185 7.17 -17.62 -8.73
N VAL A 186 7.07 -17.79 -7.41
CA VAL A 186 5.93 -18.41 -6.74
C VAL A 186 5.54 -17.59 -5.52
N ILE A 187 4.25 -17.31 -5.35
CA ILE A 187 3.67 -16.78 -4.11
C ILE A 187 2.84 -17.89 -3.48
N ILE A 188 3.06 -18.14 -2.19
CA ILE A 188 2.30 -19.12 -1.43
C ILE A 188 1.66 -18.41 -0.24
N THR A 189 0.36 -18.61 -0.04
CA THR A 189 -0.30 -18.23 1.22
C THR A 189 -0.54 -19.48 2.06
N SER A 190 -0.33 -19.38 3.37
CA SER A 190 -0.59 -20.48 4.29
C SER A 190 -1.08 -19.94 5.62
N ASN A 191 -2.00 -20.68 6.24
CA ASN A 191 -2.44 -20.46 7.62
C ASN A 191 -1.61 -21.27 8.63
N LYS A 192 -0.67 -22.11 8.17
CA LYS A 192 0.21 -22.90 9.02
C LYS A 192 1.65 -22.38 8.96
N PRO A 193 2.34 -22.33 10.11
CA PRO A 193 3.75 -22.01 10.13
C PRO A 193 4.57 -23.15 9.47
N PHE A 194 5.77 -22.84 8.98
CA PHE A 194 6.59 -23.77 8.18
C PHE A 194 6.93 -25.07 8.93
N GLU A 195 7.06 -25.00 10.25
CA GLU A 195 7.33 -26.12 11.14
C GLU A 195 6.23 -27.18 11.08
N ASN A 196 5.00 -26.77 10.74
CA ASN A 196 3.82 -27.64 10.70
C ASN A 196 3.54 -28.16 9.28
N TRP A 197 4.39 -27.89 8.30
CA TRP A 197 4.19 -28.38 6.93
C TRP A 197 4.29 -29.90 6.82
N GLY A 198 5.01 -30.56 7.72
CA GLY A 198 5.02 -32.02 7.80
C GLY A 198 3.62 -32.64 7.98
N GLU A 199 2.69 -31.93 8.63
CA GLU A 199 1.30 -32.39 8.80
C GLU A 199 0.46 -32.24 7.53
N ILE A 200 0.86 -31.35 6.62
CA ILE A 200 0.14 -31.04 5.37
C ILE A 200 0.44 -32.12 4.33
N PHE A 201 1.71 -32.50 4.21
CA PHE A 201 2.21 -33.42 3.18
C PHE A 201 2.23 -34.89 3.61
N ASP A 202 2.00 -35.17 4.91
CA ASP A 202 2.09 -36.50 5.54
C ASP A 202 3.46 -37.19 5.39
N ASP A 203 4.48 -36.42 4.98
CA ASP A 203 5.88 -36.84 4.87
C ASP A 203 6.77 -35.67 5.32
N LYS A 204 7.47 -35.87 6.43
CA LYS A 204 8.38 -34.86 7.00
C LYS A 204 9.61 -34.62 6.13
N VAL A 205 10.11 -35.64 5.44
CA VAL A 205 11.29 -35.52 4.57
C VAL A 205 10.93 -34.68 3.36
N LEU A 206 9.80 -34.99 2.71
CA LEU A 206 9.29 -34.24 1.58
C LEU A 206 8.95 -32.79 1.99
N ALA A 207 8.26 -32.60 3.12
CA ALA A 207 7.93 -31.27 3.62
C ALA A 207 9.18 -30.39 3.87
N ASN A 208 10.23 -30.96 4.44
CA ASN A 208 11.51 -30.25 4.62
C ASN A 208 12.15 -29.91 3.27
N ALA A 209 12.16 -30.84 2.31
CA ALA A 209 12.71 -30.61 0.99
C ALA A 209 11.97 -29.52 0.20
N ILE A 210 10.64 -29.44 0.33
CA ILE A 210 9.81 -28.35 -0.21
C ILE A 210 10.17 -27.03 0.50
N ARG A 211 10.15 -27.04 1.84
CA ARG A 211 10.41 -25.87 2.67
C ARG A 211 11.76 -25.23 2.33
N ASP A 212 12.81 -26.03 2.23
CA ASP A 212 14.16 -25.53 1.94
C ASP A 212 14.22 -24.80 0.59
N ARG A 213 13.54 -25.33 -0.44
CA ARG A 213 13.46 -24.68 -1.76
C ARG A 213 12.65 -23.40 -1.75
N VAL A 214 11.52 -23.39 -1.03
CA VAL A 214 10.67 -22.19 -0.91
C VAL A 214 11.40 -21.09 -0.15
N ILE A 215 12.04 -21.41 0.98
CA ILE A 215 12.63 -20.40 1.88
C ILE A 215 13.92 -19.80 1.32
N HIS A 216 14.72 -20.56 0.56
CA HIS A 216 16.05 -20.13 0.14
C HIS A 216 16.08 -18.76 -0.57
N HIS A 217 15.08 -18.49 -1.43
CA HIS A 217 14.94 -17.21 -2.15
C HIS A 217 13.58 -16.53 -1.89
N ALA A 218 13.04 -16.65 -0.67
CA ALA A 218 11.75 -16.05 -0.32
C ALA A 218 11.88 -14.73 0.44
N ILE A 219 10.89 -13.86 0.19
CA ILE A 219 10.52 -12.78 1.10
C ILE A 219 9.38 -13.31 1.97
N ILE A 220 9.61 -13.41 3.28
CA ILE A 220 8.62 -13.98 4.21
C ILE A 220 7.81 -12.85 4.87
N CYS A 221 6.54 -12.76 4.51
CA CYS A 221 5.58 -11.83 5.11
C CYS A 221 4.79 -12.53 6.23
N LYS A 222 5.24 -12.40 7.49
CA LYS A 222 4.50 -12.93 8.64
C LYS A 222 3.38 -11.97 9.06
N ILE A 223 2.14 -12.45 9.02
CA ILE A 223 0.97 -11.70 9.51
C ILE A 223 0.69 -12.15 10.94
N ASN A 224 1.13 -11.35 11.92
CA ASN A 224 0.95 -11.63 13.35
C ASN A 224 -0.22 -10.81 13.92
N ASN A 225 -0.97 -11.40 14.87
CA ASN A 225 -1.90 -10.69 15.76
C ASN A 225 -2.96 -9.78 15.09
N GLY A 226 -3.43 -10.12 13.89
CA GLY A 226 -4.51 -9.42 13.20
C GLY A 226 -5.88 -10.03 13.49
N ILE A 227 -6.85 -9.21 13.89
CA ILE A 227 -8.27 -9.63 13.96
C ILE A 227 -8.72 -9.94 12.52
N SER A 228 -9.46 -11.03 12.34
CA SER A 228 -10.06 -11.38 11.05
C SER A 228 -10.85 -10.19 10.50
N TYR A 229 -10.43 -9.69 9.34
CA TYR A 229 -11.14 -8.60 8.65
C TYR A 229 -12.58 -9.01 8.29
N ARG A 230 -12.86 -10.30 8.11
CA ARG A 230 -14.20 -10.82 7.85
C ARG A 230 -15.13 -10.69 9.06
N THR A 231 -14.57 -10.74 10.28
CA THR A 231 -15.32 -10.66 11.54
C THR A 231 -15.45 -9.22 12.04
N LYS A 232 -14.71 -8.27 11.46
CA LYS A 232 -14.68 -6.86 11.89
C LYS A 232 -16.04 -6.14 11.81
N SER A 233 -16.97 -6.61 10.99
CA SER A 233 -18.34 -6.08 10.88
C SER A 233 -19.37 -6.80 11.77
N ILE A 234 -18.96 -7.84 12.50
CA ILE A 234 -19.84 -8.71 13.30
C ILE A 234 -19.70 -8.39 14.81
N SER A 235 -19.24 -7.19 15.16
CA SER A 235 -19.20 -6.74 16.55
C SER A 235 -20.62 -6.75 17.13
N PHE A 236 -20.94 -7.76 17.92
CA PHE A 236 -22.19 -7.86 18.67
C PHE A 236 -22.27 -6.68 19.64
N GLU A 237 -23.33 -5.86 19.54
CA GLU A 237 -23.72 -5.04 20.68
C GLU A 237 -24.14 -5.98 21.82
N PRO A 238 -23.62 -5.81 23.04
CA PRO A 238 -24.07 -6.61 24.17
C PRO A 238 -25.53 -6.24 24.43
N ASN A 239 -26.45 -7.19 24.25
CA ASN A 239 -27.84 -7.02 24.64
C ASN A 239 -27.90 -6.69 26.14
N ASN A 240 -28.50 -5.54 26.45
CA ASN A 240 -28.85 -5.06 27.80
C ASN A 240 -29.66 -6.08 28.60
#